data_AF-A0A8G0KT44-F1
#
_entry.id   AF-A0A8G0KT44-F1
#
_cell.length_a   1.000
_cell.length_b   1.000
_cell.length_c   1.000
_cell.angle_alpha   90.00
_cell.angle_beta   90.00
_cell.angle_gamma   90.00
#
_symmetry.space_group_name_H-M   'P 1'
#
loop_
_entity.id
_entity.type
_entity.pdbx_description
1 polymer ?
#
loop_
_entity_poly.entity_id
_entity_poly.type
_entity_poly.pdbx_seq_one_letter_code
_entity_poly.pdbx_strand_id
1 'polypeptide(L)'
;MKNKQSIFSWLLYFFMFVAYAQQSPNTKGMAEASFAKIEKTDRWVNSFANQELVELPIGIRKTVSNVQYSVGVTKATFTPEYTMLTVFCRVDLPQTKADGTPVQLFFGADNIKLSHQGGIIGDAKLVLLGNIDIPFNNNQWQLSLYGGFDMKTGAVNSELTYVTIDCDGFKEMKISGAVEFSRDLILPLENGVVNEARTTVPKTYYNGVTKQVPNRVKGEFSIMGSNFNDILVNVSLQPFVLKEKRNGSNYDGNFQFLVSNAVLDLSDLQNHPTVQFPDYYQKNGLLMPTANAWRGVYVETFDVGLPKEFKTTDTQQTKERIHLGASKLIIDKFGVSGTFYGDNIFPLEKGITSDQKSWAYSLDHIDVTIAANHFVKANLNGQILLPITKQKPSTNTTASNTNSNTVNKKALLYKGFISKEEQQLTVISKDTLSFDLWKAKATLLPNSSVVLKLANGTFLPKANLHGSLSIGSSKSDTDDTSSGKKQLILKASPFKICNYKL
;
A
#
# COMPACT_ATOMS: atom_id res chain seq x y z
N MET A 1 -1.69 60.41 65.10
CA MET A 1 -1.24 61.79 64.78
C MET A 1 -0.12 61.72 63.76
N LYS A 2 -0.18 62.57 62.71
CA LYS A 2 0.75 62.74 61.56
C LYS A 2 0.68 61.57 60.54
N ASN A 3 0.06 61.66 59.36
CA ASN A 3 -0.18 62.68 58.34
C ASN A 3 1.00 62.97 57.38
N LYS A 4 0.63 63.06 56.08
CA LYS A 4 1.37 63.42 54.83
C LYS A 4 1.98 62.25 54.03
N GLN A 5 1.41 61.84 52.88
CA GLN A 5 1.26 62.51 51.55
C GLN A 5 2.52 62.49 50.67
N SER A 6 2.40 61.84 49.49
CA SER A 6 2.79 62.29 48.13
C SER A 6 3.01 61.05 47.26
N ILE A 7 2.07 60.64 46.41
CA ILE A 7 1.92 61.06 45.00
C ILE A 7 3.25 61.01 44.24
N PHE A 8 3.43 59.97 43.41
CA PHE A 8 4.05 60.12 42.10
C PHE A 8 3.47 59.09 41.13
N SER A 9 2.75 59.62 40.14
CA SER A 9 2.23 58.96 38.95
C SER A 9 3.39 58.36 38.13
N TRP A 10 3.27 57.10 37.73
CA TRP A 10 4.06 56.54 36.63
C TRP A 10 3.11 55.98 35.56
N LEU A 11 3.38 56.46 34.35
CA LEU A 11 2.59 56.40 33.15
C LEU A 11 2.35 54.98 32.60
N LEU A 12 1.21 54.89 31.92
CA LEU A 12 0.86 54.00 30.81
C LEU A 12 2.06 53.43 30.02
N TYR A 13 2.03 52.10 29.85
CA TYR A 13 2.21 51.47 28.53
C TYR A 13 1.26 50.28 28.43
N PHE A 14 0.01 50.57 28.06
CA PHE A 14 -0.95 49.56 27.64
C PHE A 14 -0.61 49.19 26.20
N PHE A 15 0.20 48.15 26.00
CA PHE A 15 0.35 47.54 24.68
C PHE A 15 -0.99 46.85 24.35
N MET A 16 -1.88 47.56 23.64
CA MET A 16 -2.93 46.90 22.88
C MET A 16 -2.25 46.08 21.79
N PHE A 17 -2.07 44.79 22.02
CA PHE A 17 -2.04 43.84 20.92
C PHE A 17 -3.46 43.80 20.34
N VAL A 18 -3.70 44.62 19.32
CA VAL A 18 -4.80 44.36 18.40
C VAL A 18 -4.40 43.10 17.63
N ALA A 19 -4.82 41.96 18.15
CA ALA A 19 -4.81 40.73 17.37
C ALA A 19 -5.86 40.93 16.26
N TYR A 20 -5.41 41.21 15.05
CA TYR A 20 -6.22 41.05 13.85
C TYR A 20 -6.49 39.55 13.68
N ALA A 21 -7.54 39.06 14.33
CA ALA A 21 -8.16 37.81 13.93
C ALA A 21 -8.87 38.09 12.59
N GLN A 22 -8.22 37.77 11.47
CA GLN A 22 -8.96 37.60 10.22
C GLN A 22 -9.98 36.49 10.47
N GLN A 23 -11.24 36.89 10.60
CA GLN A 23 -12.37 36.01 10.77
C GLN A 23 -12.46 35.14 9.51
N SER A 24 -12.11 33.85 9.62
CA SER A 24 -12.42 32.88 8.59
C SER A 24 -13.93 32.98 8.31
N PRO A 25 -14.39 33.10 7.05
CA PRO A 25 -15.81 33.12 6.77
C PRO A 25 -16.44 31.83 7.30
N ASN A 26 -17.47 31.93 8.14
CA ASN A 26 -18.23 30.78 8.62
C ASN A 26 -19.17 30.28 7.51
N THR A 27 -18.60 29.74 6.43
CA THR A 27 -19.34 29.30 5.23
C THR A 27 -20.37 28.24 5.56
N LYS A 28 -20.06 27.32 6.48
CA LYS A 28 -21.01 26.33 6.99
C LYS A 28 -22.22 26.99 7.66
N GLY A 29 -21.98 27.96 8.55
CA GLY A 29 -23.08 28.71 9.19
C GLY A 29 -23.92 29.51 8.19
N MET A 30 -23.32 30.01 7.11
CA MET A 30 -24.06 30.65 6.01
C MET A 30 -24.95 29.64 5.27
N ALA A 31 -24.43 28.44 4.99
CA ALA A 31 -25.20 27.36 4.39
C ALA A 31 -26.40 26.96 5.27
N GLU A 32 -26.17 26.70 6.56
CA GLU A 32 -27.20 26.37 7.55
C GLU A 32 -28.30 27.44 7.62
N ALA A 33 -27.91 28.71 7.75
CA ALA A 33 -28.85 29.84 7.81
C ALA A 33 -29.66 29.97 6.52
N SER A 34 -29.05 29.70 5.36
CA SER A 34 -29.75 29.77 4.08
C SER A 34 -30.84 28.72 3.94
N PHE A 35 -30.56 27.46 4.28
CA PHE A 35 -31.55 26.39 4.24
C PHE A 35 -32.67 26.62 5.24
N ALA A 36 -32.36 27.10 6.46
CA ALA A 36 -33.39 27.46 7.44
C ALA A 36 -34.34 28.54 6.90
N LYS A 37 -33.83 29.53 6.14
CA LYS A 37 -34.66 30.57 5.51
C LYS A 37 -35.51 30.00 4.37
N ILE A 38 -34.95 29.16 3.49
CA ILE A 38 -35.72 28.48 2.42
C ILE A 38 -36.87 27.69 3.02
N GLU A 39 -36.60 26.91 4.07
CA GLU A 39 -37.60 26.06 4.76
C GLU A 39 -38.70 26.89 5.41
N LYS A 40 -38.33 27.96 6.12
CA LYS A 40 -39.29 28.85 6.78
C LYS A 40 -40.20 29.59 5.80
N THR A 41 -39.71 29.86 4.60
CA THR A 41 -40.44 30.62 3.56
C THR A 41 -41.06 29.73 2.49
N ASP A 42 -40.88 28.41 2.58
CA ASP A 42 -41.33 27.40 1.62
C ASP A 42 -40.92 27.69 0.16
N ARG A 43 -39.69 28.19 -0.03
CA ARG A 43 -39.21 28.67 -1.33
C ARG A 43 -38.50 27.58 -2.13
N TRP A 44 -39.23 26.52 -2.44
CA TRP A 44 -38.77 25.41 -3.26
C TRP A 44 -39.23 25.57 -4.71
N VAL A 45 -38.29 25.46 -5.65
CA VAL A 45 -38.52 25.54 -7.09
C VAL A 45 -38.19 24.20 -7.75
N ASN A 46 -38.65 24.01 -8.99
CA ASN A 46 -38.34 22.80 -9.77
C ASN A 46 -37.01 22.91 -10.54
N SER A 47 -36.59 24.14 -10.87
CA SER A 47 -35.39 24.41 -11.66
C SER A 47 -34.86 25.82 -11.38
N PHE A 48 -33.55 26.02 -11.49
CA PHE A 48 -32.91 27.33 -11.37
C PHE A 48 -32.96 28.09 -12.70
N ALA A 49 -33.99 28.90 -12.88
CA ALA A 49 -34.16 29.81 -14.02
C ALA A 49 -33.97 31.29 -13.60
N ASN A 50 -33.62 32.17 -14.55
CA ASN A 50 -33.38 33.59 -14.24
C ASN A 50 -34.60 34.30 -13.63
N GLN A 51 -35.83 33.90 -13.97
CA GLN A 51 -37.04 34.47 -13.35
C GLN A 51 -37.21 34.10 -11.87
N GLU A 52 -36.66 32.96 -11.44
CA GLU A 52 -36.76 32.48 -10.06
C GLU A 52 -35.74 33.17 -9.13
N LEU A 53 -34.70 33.80 -9.69
CA LEU A 53 -33.61 34.44 -8.95
C LEU A 53 -33.93 35.87 -8.46
N VAL A 54 -35.18 36.31 -8.60
CA VAL A 54 -35.65 37.65 -8.21
C VAL A 54 -35.64 37.84 -6.69
N GLU A 55 -35.99 36.79 -5.94
CA GLU A 55 -35.90 36.78 -4.49
C GLU A 55 -34.97 35.65 -4.06
N LEU A 56 -34.10 35.85 -3.06
CA LEU A 56 -33.16 34.84 -2.55
C LEU A 56 -33.28 34.66 -1.03
N PRO A 57 -32.99 33.48 -0.45
CA PRO A 57 -32.51 32.23 -1.07
C PRO A 57 -33.64 31.28 -1.55
N ILE A 58 -33.50 30.67 -2.72
CA ILE A 58 -34.39 29.61 -3.24
C ILE A 58 -33.68 28.26 -3.21
N GLY A 59 -34.42 27.15 -3.23
CA GLY A 59 -33.81 25.83 -3.31
C GLY A 59 -34.57 24.78 -4.13
N ILE A 60 -33.90 23.68 -4.40
CA ILE A 60 -34.43 22.46 -5.02
C ILE A 60 -34.18 21.29 -4.06
N ARG A 61 -35.16 20.40 -3.92
CA ARG A 61 -35.04 19.15 -3.15
C ARG A 61 -35.13 17.95 -4.09
N LYS A 62 -34.22 16.99 -3.90
CA LYS A 62 -34.20 15.73 -4.63
C LYS A 62 -33.87 14.60 -3.68
N THR A 63 -34.64 13.52 -3.73
CA THR A 63 -34.36 12.30 -2.96
C THR A 63 -33.78 11.25 -3.89
N VAL A 64 -32.61 10.73 -3.58
CA VAL A 64 -31.96 9.63 -4.31
C VAL A 64 -31.59 8.56 -3.30
N SER A 65 -32.07 7.33 -3.49
CA SER A 65 -31.76 6.18 -2.62
C SER A 65 -31.98 6.46 -1.12
N ASN A 66 -33.12 7.07 -0.76
CA ASN A 66 -33.49 7.48 0.60
C ASN A 66 -32.58 8.54 1.26
N VAL A 67 -31.70 9.19 0.49
CA VAL A 67 -30.90 10.34 0.93
C VAL A 67 -31.50 11.60 0.32
N GLN A 68 -31.75 12.62 1.14
CA GLN A 68 -32.25 13.92 0.68
C GLN A 68 -31.08 14.85 0.36
N TYR A 69 -31.10 15.38 -0.86
CA TYR A 69 -30.19 16.40 -1.36
C TYR A 69 -30.97 17.70 -1.54
N SER A 70 -30.57 18.75 -0.83
CA SER A 70 -31.14 20.08 -0.97
C SER A 70 -30.10 21.02 -1.56
N VAL A 71 -30.37 21.62 -2.71
CA VAL A 71 -29.48 22.63 -3.34
C VAL A 71 -30.12 24.00 -3.15
N GLY A 72 -29.36 25.00 -2.71
CA GLY A 72 -29.85 26.34 -2.41
C GLY A 72 -28.98 27.43 -3.05
N VAL A 73 -29.62 28.38 -3.73
CA VAL A 73 -28.96 29.57 -4.27
C VAL A 73 -29.16 30.73 -3.29
N THR A 74 -28.07 31.34 -2.85
CA THR A 74 -28.09 32.34 -1.77
C THR A 74 -27.72 33.74 -2.21
N LYS A 75 -26.99 33.86 -3.32
CA LYS A 75 -26.62 35.11 -3.94
C LYS A 75 -26.61 34.93 -5.46
N ALA A 76 -27.10 35.93 -6.17
CA ALA A 76 -26.99 36.05 -7.62
C ALA A 76 -26.40 37.43 -7.96
N THR A 77 -25.46 37.47 -8.91
CA THR A 77 -24.86 38.71 -9.43
C THR A 77 -24.93 38.66 -10.94
N PHE A 78 -25.71 39.56 -11.52
CA PHE A 78 -25.99 39.59 -12.96
C PHE A 78 -24.91 40.38 -13.69
N THR A 79 -24.29 39.78 -14.71
CA THR A 79 -23.42 40.45 -15.68
C THR A 79 -24.09 40.45 -17.06
N PRO A 80 -23.61 41.26 -18.02
CA PRO A 80 -24.16 41.25 -19.38
C PRO A 80 -24.09 39.86 -20.05
N GLU A 81 -23.09 39.05 -19.72
CA GLU A 81 -22.83 37.75 -20.34
C GLU A 81 -23.47 36.57 -19.60
N TYR A 82 -23.51 36.61 -18.26
CA TYR A 82 -24.01 35.51 -17.43
C TYR A 82 -24.41 35.97 -16.02
N THR A 83 -25.08 35.10 -15.26
CA THR A 83 -25.37 35.29 -13.85
C THR A 83 -24.39 34.47 -13.00
N MET A 84 -23.76 35.09 -12.01
CA MET A 84 -22.89 34.41 -11.03
C MET A 84 -23.68 34.05 -9.77
N LEU A 85 -23.60 32.80 -9.34
CA LEU A 85 -24.35 32.27 -8.20
C LEU A 85 -23.42 31.82 -7.07
N THR A 86 -23.83 32.09 -5.83
CA THR A 86 -23.32 31.40 -4.64
C THR A 86 -24.31 30.30 -4.28
N VAL A 87 -23.85 29.05 -4.35
CA VAL A 87 -24.70 27.86 -4.22
C VAL A 87 -24.20 27.00 -3.06
N PHE A 88 -25.13 26.44 -2.30
CA PHE A 88 -24.87 25.43 -1.29
C PHE A 88 -25.65 24.16 -1.57
N CYS A 89 -25.14 23.02 -1.11
CA CYS A 89 -25.88 21.77 -1.07
C CYS A 89 -25.83 21.18 0.34
N ARG A 90 -26.98 20.74 0.86
CA ARG A 90 -27.11 19.96 2.09
C ARG A 90 -27.44 18.52 1.72
N VAL A 91 -26.69 17.59 2.29
CA VAL A 91 -26.96 16.15 2.18
C VAL A 91 -27.29 15.62 3.57
N ASP A 92 -28.50 15.09 3.72
CA ASP A 92 -28.99 14.52 4.97
C ASP A 92 -28.68 13.01 4.98
N LEU A 93 -27.63 12.61 5.70
CA LEU A 93 -27.22 11.22 5.79
C LEU A 93 -28.26 10.41 6.59
N PRO A 94 -28.43 9.11 6.31
CA PRO A 94 -29.34 8.24 7.06
C PRO A 94 -28.90 8.00 8.52
N GLN A 95 -27.65 8.33 8.85
CA GLN A 95 -27.08 8.22 10.19
C GLN A 95 -27.57 9.38 11.06
N THR A 96 -27.86 9.10 12.33
CA THR A 96 -28.27 10.11 13.30
C THR A 96 -27.17 10.39 14.33
N LYS A 97 -27.14 11.62 14.82
CA LYS A 97 -26.36 12.02 15.99
C LYS A 97 -27.01 11.48 17.26
N ALA A 98 -26.32 11.61 18.39
CA ALA A 98 -26.82 11.17 19.70
C ALA A 98 -28.17 11.81 20.11
N ASP A 99 -28.49 12.98 19.57
CA ASP A 99 -29.76 13.70 19.79
C ASP A 99 -30.89 13.26 18.84
N GLY A 100 -30.66 12.26 17.98
CA GLY A 100 -31.63 11.75 17.01
C GLY A 100 -31.71 12.56 15.70
N THR A 101 -30.97 13.66 15.57
CA THR A 101 -30.95 14.45 14.33
C THR A 101 -30.06 13.81 13.26
N PRO A 102 -30.41 13.88 11.96
CA PRO A 102 -29.55 13.39 10.89
C PRO A 102 -28.17 14.06 10.90
N VAL A 103 -27.14 13.31 10.51
CA VAL A 103 -25.83 13.88 10.19
C VAL A 103 -25.94 14.62 8.86
N GLN A 104 -25.64 15.92 8.87
CA GLN A 104 -25.75 16.78 7.70
C GLN A 104 -24.37 17.13 7.16
N LEU A 105 -24.18 16.89 5.86
CA LEU A 105 -23.01 17.36 5.13
C LEU A 105 -23.39 18.64 4.36
N PHE A 106 -22.53 19.65 4.40
CA PHE A 106 -22.74 20.89 3.68
C PHE A 106 -21.64 21.05 2.63
N PHE A 107 -22.05 21.39 1.41
CA PHE A 107 -21.19 21.65 0.28
C PHE A 107 -21.43 23.08 -0.22
N GLY A 108 -20.43 23.72 -0.80
CA GLY A 108 -20.59 25.07 -1.34
C GLY A 108 -19.62 25.42 -2.45
N ALA A 109 -20.03 26.37 -3.28
CA ALA A 109 -19.22 27.00 -4.30
C ALA A 109 -19.73 28.42 -4.53
N ASP A 110 -18.81 29.33 -4.79
CA ASP A 110 -19.10 30.67 -5.28
C ASP A 110 -18.79 30.73 -6.79
N ASN A 111 -19.29 31.76 -7.46
CA ASN A 111 -19.00 32.04 -8.86
C ASN A 111 -19.47 30.97 -9.86
N ILE A 112 -20.52 30.21 -9.53
CA ILE A 112 -21.18 29.30 -10.48
C ILE A 112 -21.88 30.13 -11.56
N LYS A 113 -21.56 29.88 -12.83
CA LYS A 113 -22.07 30.67 -13.95
C LYS A 113 -23.34 30.05 -14.53
N LEU A 114 -24.40 30.83 -14.62
CA LEU A 114 -25.67 30.49 -15.27
C LEU A 114 -25.85 31.35 -16.52
N SER A 115 -26.19 30.73 -17.64
CA SER A 115 -26.42 31.45 -18.90
C SER A 115 -27.77 32.21 -18.85
N HIS A 116 -27.88 33.30 -19.63
CA HIS A 116 -29.15 34.04 -19.75
C HIS A 116 -30.25 33.22 -20.44
N GLN A 117 -29.87 32.26 -21.28
CA GLN A 117 -30.76 31.31 -21.96
C GLN A 117 -31.14 30.10 -21.08
N GLY A 118 -30.61 30.03 -19.84
CA GLY A 118 -30.72 28.86 -18.97
C GLY A 118 -29.54 27.88 -19.16
N GLY A 119 -29.28 27.06 -18.15
CA GLY A 119 -28.15 26.13 -18.15
C GLY A 119 -26.90 26.68 -17.47
N ILE A 120 -26.21 25.81 -16.74
CA ILE A 120 -24.92 26.10 -16.10
C ILE A 120 -23.82 26.10 -17.15
N ILE A 121 -22.95 27.12 -17.12
CA ILE A 121 -21.79 27.23 -17.99
C ILE A 121 -20.61 26.50 -17.33
N GLY A 122 -20.22 25.36 -17.89
CA GLY A 122 -19.18 24.49 -17.33
C GLY A 122 -19.72 23.50 -16.28
N ASP A 123 -18.82 22.91 -15.49
CA ASP A 123 -19.21 22.01 -14.40
C ASP A 123 -19.49 22.81 -13.11
N ALA A 124 -20.68 22.65 -12.50
CA ALA A 124 -20.95 23.18 -11.18
C ALA A 124 -20.61 22.15 -10.09
N LYS A 125 -19.40 22.26 -9.53
CA LYS A 125 -18.89 21.40 -8.47
C LYS A 125 -18.90 22.16 -7.14
N LEU A 126 -19.57 21.62 -6.13
CA LEU A 126 -19.62 22.18 -4.78
C LEU A 126 -18.76 21.33 -3.84
N VAL A 127 -17.79 21.96 -3.18
CA VAL A 127 -16.84 21.26 -2.30
C VAL A 127 -17.43 21.05 -0.91
N LEU A 128 -17.08 19.95 -0.24
CA LEU A 128 -17.47 19.75 1.16
C LEU A 128 -16.89 20.88 2.04
N LEU A 129 -17.75 21.53 2.82
CA LEU A 129 -17.43 22.68 3.67
C LEU A 129 -16.76 22.23 4.97
N GLY A 130 -15.51 21.80 4.82
CA GLY A 130 -14.64 21.34 5.90
C GLY A 130 -14.56 19.83 6.01
N ASN A 131 -13.50 19.35 6.64
CA ASN A 131 -13.33 17.93 6.92
C ASN A 131 -14.36 17.47 7.95
N ILE A 132 -14.91 16.28 7.77
CA ILE A 132 -15.91 15.69 8.66
C ILE A 132 -15.41 14.34 9.12
N ASP A 133 -15.26 14.19 10.44
CA ASP A 133 -14.90 12.93 11.08
C ASP A 133 -16.18 12.31 11.69
N ILE A 134 -16.58 11.14 11.19
CA ILE A 134 -17.79 10.40 11.59
C ILE A 134 -17.33 9.16 12.38
N PRO A 135 -17.42 9.16 13.72
CA PRO A 135 -17.01 8.01 14.53
C PRO A 135 -18.06 6.90 14.49
N PHE A 136 -17.58 5.65 14.49
CA PHE A 136 -18.39 4.43 14.55
C PHE A 136 -17.99 3.59 15.77
N ASN A 137 -18.96 2.85 16.30
CA ASN A 137 -18.78 1.92 17.42
C ASN A 137 -17.96 2.50 18.59
N ASN A 138 -18.46 3.57 19.22
CA ASN A 138 -17.77 4.27 20.31
C ASN A 138 -16.35 4.72 19.95
N ASN A 139 -16.16 5.22 18.72
CA ASN A 139 -14.88 5.73 18.21
C ASN A 139 -13.78 4.66 18.07
N GLN A 140 -14.18 3.38 17.94
CA GLN A 140 -13.27 2.28 17.59
C GLN A 140 -12.72 2.40 16.16
N TRP A 141 -13.51 2.97 15.25
CA TRP A 141 -13.06 3.41 13.94
C TRP A 141 -13.87 4.63 13.51
N GLN A 142 -13.38 5.40 12.54
CA GLN A 142 -14.08 6.57 12.02
C GLN A 142 -13.90 6.70 10.51
N LEU A 143 -14.87 7.37 9.88
CA LEU A 143 -14.78 7.83 8.50
C LEU A 143 -14.42 9.32 8.50
N SER A 144 -13.32 9.69 7.87
CA SER A 144 -12.83 11.05 7.75
C SER A 144 -12.98 11.52 6.32
N LEU A 145 -13.95 12.38 6.05
CA LEU A 145 -14.19 12.95 4.73
C LEU A 145 -13.33 14.18 4.51
N TYR A 146 -12.67 14.25 3.36
CA TYR A 146 -11.87 15.40 2.96
C TYR A 146 -12.74 16.41 2.23
N GLY A 147 -12.83 17.60 2.80
CA GLY A 147 -13.39 18.77 2.15
C GLY A 147 -12.31 19.81 1.89
N GLY A 148 -12.68 20.91 1.25
CA GLY A 148 -11.79 22.06 1.06
C GLY A 148 -11.63 22.54 -0.38
N PHE A 149 -10.74 23.51 -0.52
CA PHE A 149 -10.56 24.46 -1.63
C PHE A 149 -11.55 25.62 -1.64
N ASP A 150 -10.99 26.83 -1.55
CA ASP A 150 -11.66 28.12 -1.53
C ASP A 150 -12.93 28.18 -2.40
N MET A 151 -14.11 28.43 -1.77
CA MET A 151 -15.38 28.58 -2.48
C MET A 151 -15.28 29.59 -3.64
N LYS A 152 -14.37 30.58 -3.56
CA LYS A 152 -14.19 31.60 -4.59
C LYS A 152 -13.76 31.05 -5.95
N THR A 153 -13.07 29.92 -5.99
CA THR A 153 -12.49 29.40 -7.25
C THR A 153 -13.33 28.30 -7.89
N GLY A 154 -14.19 27.62 -7.11
CA GLY A 154 -14.90 26.42 -7.57
C GLY A 154 -13.99 25.27 -8.03
N ALA A 155 -12.67 25.40 -7.82
CA ALA A 155 -11.68 24.45 -8.28
C ALA A 155 -11.62 23.26 -7.30
N VAL A 156 -12.18 22.13 -7.73
CA VAL A 156 -12.00 20.84 -7.05
C VAL A 156 -10.82 20.10 -7.64
N ASN A 157 -9.94 19.60 -6.77
CA ASN A 157 -8.99 18.56 -7.15
C ASN A 157 -9.63 17.16 -6.97
N SER A 158 -8.96 16.12 -7.44
CA SER A 158 -9.44 14.74 -7.38
C SER A 158 -9.40 14.12 -5.97
N GLU A 159 -8.94 14.81 -4.94
CA GLU A 159 -8.75 14.25 -3.59
C GLU A 159 -9.86 14.66 -2.62
N LEU A 160 -10.82 15.45 -3.09
CA LEU A 160 -11.85 16.07 -2.25
C LEU A 160 -13.22 15.45 -2.48
N THR A 161 -14.00 15.46 -1.41
CA THR A 161 -15.44 15.20 -1.43
C THR A 161 -16.14 16.41 -2.04
N TYR A 162 -16.89 16.19 -3.12
CA TYR A 162 -17.69 17.22 -3.78
C TYR A 162 -18.99 16.63 -4.33
N VAL A 163 -19.96 17.51 -4.57
CA VAL A 163 -21.16 17.18 -5.33
C VAL A 163 -21.19 17.98 -6.62
N THR A 164 -21.76 17.42 -7.69
CA THR A 164 -22.06 18.16 -8.91
C THR A 164 -23.55 18.42 -9.02
N ILE A 165 -23.89 19.58 -9.56
CA ILE A 165 -25.28 20.00 -9.76
C ILE A 165 -25.52 20.43 -11.20
N ASP A 166 -26.80 20.41 -11.59
CA ASP A 166 -27.32 21.06 -12.78
C ASP A 166 -28.45 22.03 -12.39
N CYS A 167 -29.18 22.55 -13.38
CA CYS A 167 -30.31 23.45 -13.15
C CYS A 167 -31.45 22.79 -12.36
N ASP A 168 -31.54 21.46 -12.34
CA ASP A 168 -32.59 20.68 -11.68
C ASP A 168 -32.12 20.10 -10.34
N GLY A 169 -30.96 20.55 -9.84
CA GLY A 169 -30.42 20.23 -8.52
C GLY A 169 -29.30 19.20 -8.57
N PHE A 170 -29.35 18.20 -7.68
CA PHE A 170 -28.27 17.23 -7.49
C PHE A 170 -28.10 16.30 -8.71
N LYS A 171 -26.85 16.16 -9.17
CA LYS A 171 -26.44 15.29 -10.27
C LYS A 171 -25.62 14.10 -9.80
N GLU A 172 -24.46 14.33 -9.18
CA GLU A 172 -23.58 13.25 -8.72
C GLU A 172 -22.77 13.63 -7.47
N MET A 173 -22.17 12.64 -6.80
CA MET A 173 -21.29 12.85 -5.66
C MET A 173 -20.00 12.06 -5.81
N LYS A 174 -18.90 12.71 -5.45
CA LYS A 174 -17.62 12.06 -5.18
C LYS A 174 -17.32 12.18 -3.69
N ILE A 175 -16.97 11.07 -3.06
CA ILE A 175 -16.52 11.00 -1.67
C ILE A 175 -15.04 10.65 -1.68
N SER A 176 -14.22 11.45 -1.01
CA SER A 176 -12.81 11.14 -0.78
C SER A 176 -12.48 11.37 0.68
N GLY A 177 -11.73 10.45 1.27
CA GLY A 177 -11.51 10.44 2.71
C GLY A 177 -10.59 9.34 3.17
N ALA A 178 -10.61 9.05 4.46
CA ALA A 178 -9.98 7.87 5.03
C ALA A 178 -10.86 7.16 6.04
N VAL A 179 -10.67 5.85 6.15
CA VAL A 179 -11.03 5.09 7.34
C VAL A 179 -9.86 5.17 8.34
N GLU A 180 -10.14 5.54 9.59
CA GLU A 180 -9.13 5.59 10.64
C GLU A 180 -9.51 4.64 11.78
N PHE A 181 -8.60 3.77 12.20
CA PHE A 181 -8.84 2.78 13.25
C PHE A 181 -8.23 3.22 14.59
N SER A 182 -8.96 3.00 15.68
CA SER A 182 -8.48 3.35 17.03
C SER A 182 -7.19 2.62 17.37
N ARG A 183 -6.32 3.32 18.11
CA ARG A 183 -5.10 2.79 18.69
C ARG A 183 -5.36 1.68 19.72
N ASP A 184 -6.59 1.55 20.19
CA ASP A 184 -7.01 0.47 21.09
C ASP A 184 -7.17 -0.86 20.36
N LEU A 185 -7.35 -0.82 19.02
CA LEU A 185 -7.45 -2.01 18.18
C LEU A 185 -6.10 -2.34 17.54
N ILE A 186 -5.57 -1.39 16.77
CA ILE A 186 -4.39 -1.56 15.93
C ILE A 186 -3.48 -0.33 15.96
N LEU A 187 -2.18 -0.55 15.80
CA LEU A 187 -1.15 0.48 15.83
C LEU A 187 -0.39 0.54 14.52
N PRO A 188 -0.11 1.74 13.98
CA PRO A 188 0.67 1.90 12.76
C PRO A 188 2.14 1.52 13.01
N LEU A 189 2.78 1.01 11.95
CA LEU A 189 4.21 0.74 11.90
C LEU A 189 4.94 1.90 11.21
N GLU A 190 6.02 2.36 11.83
CA GLU A 190 6.97 3.32 11.26
C GLU A 190 8.27 2.56 11.01
N ASN A 191 8.68 2.41 9.74
CA ASN A 191 9.86 1.62 9.36
C ASN A 191 9.87 0.19 9.94
N GLY A 192 8.70 -0.46 9.95
CA GLY A 192 8.55 -1.84 10.44
C GLY A 192 8.53 -1.99 11.97
N VAL A 193 8.51 -0.89 12.74
CA VAL A 193 8.43 -0.91 14.21
C VAL A 193 7.30 -0.03 14.75
N VAL A 194 6.79 -0.37 15.93
CA VAL A 194 5.79 0.45 16.62
C VAL A 194 6.49 1.55 17.39
N ASN A 195 6.14 2.81 17.11
CA ASN A 195 6.55 3.95 17.91
C ASN A 195 5.53 4.19 19.04
N GLU A 196 5.76 3.58 20.20
CA GLU A 196 4.83 3.65 21.34
C GLU A 196 4.67 5.09 21.88
N ALA A 197 5.73 5.89 21.82
CA ALA A 197 5.73 7.27 22.29
C ALA A 197 4.90 8.21 21.40
N ARG A 198 4.79 7.91 20.10
CA ARG A 198 4.03 8.72 19.15
C ARG A 198 2.54 8.39 19.19
N THR A 199 1.87 8.89 20.22
CA THR A 199 0.42 8.71 20.43
C THR A 199 -0.43 9.66 19.58
N THR A 200 0.13 10.79 19.15
CA THR A 200 -0.55 11.78 18.30
C THR A 200 0.27 12.19 17.08
N VAL A 201 -0.42 12.69 16.06
CA VAL A 201 0.14 13.31 14.86
C VAL A 201 -0.54 14.67 14.60
N PRO A 202 0.17 15.65 14.04
CA PRO A 202 -0.46 16.91 13.62
C PRO A 202 -1.40 16.66 12.42
N LYS A 203 -2.65 17.10 12.52
CA LYS A 203 -3.63 17.20 11.43
C LYS A 203 -3.97 18.67 11.23
N THR A 204 -3.67 19.19 10.06
CA THR A 204 -4.02 20.57 9.66
C THR A 204 -5.43 20.56 9.07
N TYR A 205 -6.32 21.35 9.67
CA TYR A 205 -7.70 21.51 9.23
C TYR A 205 -7.83 22.69 8.25
N TYR A 206 -8.94 22.73 7.51
CA TYR A 206 -9.23 23.69 6.45
C TYR A 206 -9.13 25.18 6.87
N ASN A 207 -9.28 25.49 8.16
CA ASN A 207 -9.15 26.85 8.70
C ASN A 207 -7.69 27.21 9.05
N GLY A 208 -6.71 26.43 8.59
CA GLY A 208 -5.29 26.58 8.90
C GLY A 208 -4.91 26.13 10.31
N VAL A 209 -5.87 25.71 11.14
CA VAL A 209 -5.60 25.24 12.50
C VAL A 209 -5.01 23.84 12.43
N THR A 210 -3.80 23.70 12.94
CA THR A 210 -3.19 22.39 13.16
C THR A 210 -3.53 21.91 14.57
N LYS A 211 -4.12 20.72 14.69
CA LYS A 211 -4.37 20.07 15.98
C LYS A 211 -3.63 18.74 16.05
N GLN A 212 -3.22 18.37 17.25
CA GLN A 212 -2.76 17.00 17.51
C GLN A 212 -3.97 16.08 17.56
N VAL A 213 -3.98 15.06 16.71
CA VAL A 213 -4.99 14.01 16.69
C VAL A 213 -4.35 12.66 17.00
N PRO A 214 -5.10 11.66 17.50
CA PRO A 214 -4.55 10.33 17.74
C PRO A 214 -3.85 9.76 16.49
N ASN A 215 -2.67 9.18 16.67
CA ASN A 215 -1.90 8.51 15.61
C ASN A 215 -2.54 7.15 15.28
N ARG A 216 -3.53 7.16 14.39
CA ARG A 216 -4.36 6.01 14.01
C ARG A 216 -3.85 5.36 12.73
N VAL A 217 -4.13 4.06 12.57
CA VAL A 217 -3.94 3.38 11.28
C VAL A 217 -4.95 3.97 10.30
N LYS A 218 -4.45 4.52 9.20
CA LYS A 218 -5.26 5.21 8.21
C LYS A 218 -5.34 4.43 6.90
N GLY A 219 -6.55 4.34 6.35
CA GLY A 219 -6.87 3.78 5.04
C GLY A 219 -7.47 4.82 4.13
N GLU A 220 -6.70 5.37 3.19
CA GLU A 220 -7.23 6.35 2.24
C GLU A 220 -8.21 5.69 1.28
N PHE A 221 -9.34 6.35 1.02
CA PHE A 221 -10.32 5.89 0.06
C PHE A 221 -10.92 6.99 -0.81
N SER A 222 -11.36 6.60 -2.00
CA SER A 222 -12.16 7.43 -2.88
C SER A 222 -13.30 6.60 -3.44
N ILE A 223 -14.49 7.18 -3.43
CA ILE A 223 -15.72 6.65 -4.01
C ILE A 223 -16.26 7.68 -4.98
N MET A 224 -16.48 7.27 -6.23
CA MET A 224 -17.29 8.02 -7.18
C MET A 224 -18.57 7.23 -7.36
N GLY A 225 -19.73 7.88 -7.38
CA GLY A 225 -20.97 7.19 -7.68
C GLY A 225 -22.17 8.12 -7.77
N SER A 226 -22.96 7.93 -8.83
CA SER A 226 -24.30 8.52 -9.00
C SER A 226 -25.43 7.52 -8.68
N ASN A 227 -25.09 6.22 -8.62
CA ASN A 227 -26.00 5.10 -8.39
C ASN A 227 -25.22 3.85 -7.91
N PHE A 228 -25.92 2.76 -7.56
CA PHE A 228 -25.30 1.52 -7.05
C PHE A 228 -24.48 0.71 -8.08
N ASN A 229 -24.53 1.06 -9.37
CA ASN A 229 -23.82 0.36 -10.45
C ASN A 229 -22.51 1.05 -10.86
N ASP A 230 -22.13 2.12 -10.18
CA ASP A 230 -20.89 2.85 -10.43
C ASP A 230 -20.22 3.13 -9.08
N ILE A 231 -19.89 2.06 -8.35
CA ILE A 231 -19.18 2.15 -7.07
C ILE A 231 -17.76 1.64 -7.29
N LEU A 232 -16.80 2.56 -7.17
CA LEU A 232 -15.37 2.26 -7.11
C LEU A 232 -14.86 2.63 -5.73
N VAL A 233 -14.34 1.68 -4.98
CA VAL A 233 -13.72 1.94 -3.68
C VAL A 233 -12.29 1.46 -3.74
N ASN A 234 -11.30 2.35 -3.59
CA ASN A 234 -9.91 1.95 -3.35
C ASN A 234 -9.58 2.20 -1.89
N VAL A 235 -8.90 1.27 -1.21
CA VAL A 235 -8.45 1.41 0.18
C VAL A 235 -6.97 1.03 0.29
N SER A 236 -6.14 1.93 0.82
CA SER A 236 -4.74 1.65 1.13
C SER A 236 -4.45 1.86 2.60
N LEU A 237 -4.23 0.78 3.34
CA LEU A 237 -3.95 0.83 4.79
C LEU A 237 -2.45 1.01 5.05
N GLN A 238 -2.12 1.93 5.95
CA GLN A 238 -0.79 1.97 6.54
C GLN A 238 -0.48 0.62 7.22
N PRO A 239 0.76 0.09 7.09
CA PRO A 239 1.12 -1.16 7.76
C PRO A 239 0.93 -1.06 9.28
N PHE A 240 0.46 -2.14 9.90
CA PHE A 240 0.01 -2.12 11.29
C PHE A 240 0.24 -3.43 12.03
N VAL A 241 0.07 -3.38 13.36
CA VAL A 241 0.01 -4.53 14.25
C VAL A 241 -1.20 -4.42 15.18
N LEU A 242 -1.59 -5.53 15.80
CA LEU A 242 -2.57 -5.49 16.91
C LEU A 242 -2.01 -4.74 18.12
N LYS A 243 -2.86 -4.05 18.87
CA LYS A 243 -2.46 -3.28 20.07
C LYS A 243 -1.87 -4.17 21.17
N GLU A 244 -2.46 -5.34 21.40
CA GLU A 244 -2.01 -6.26 22.44
C GLU A 244 -0.66 -6.89 22.08
N LYS A 245 0.27 -6.88 23.04
CA LYS A 245 1.59 -7.49 22.90
C LYS A 245 1.47 -8.99 23.13
N ARG A 246 1.55 -9.80 22.06
CA ARG A 246 1.34 -11.25 22.15
C ARG A 246 2.32 -11.94 23.11
N ASN A 247 3.56 -11.45 23.18
CA ASN A 247 4.59 -11.99 24.06
C ASN A 247 4.66 -11.30 25.44
N GLY A 248 3.72 -10.38 25.74
CA GLY A 248 3.63 -9.65 27.00
C GLY A 248 4.68 -8.56 27.25
N SER A 249 5.70 -8.40 26.39
CA SER A 249 6.81 -7.47 26.63
C SER A 249 6.98 -6.40 25.54
N ASN A 250 6.87 -6.78 24.27
CA ASN A 250 7.07 -5.89 23.13
C ASN A 250 6.23 -6.32 21.90
N TYR A 251 6.42 -5.64 20.77
CA TYR A 251 5.71 -5.92 19.51
C TYR A 251 6.45 -6.88 18.58
N ASP A 252 7.59 -7.45 18.99
CA ASP A 252 8.31 -8.44 18.18
C ASP A 252 7.49 -9.73 18.02
N GLY A 253 6.71 -10.07 19.06
CA GLY A 253 5.78 -11.20 19.07
C GLY A 253 4.51 -11.03 18.25
N ASN A 254 4.31 -9.87 17.62
CA ASN A 254 3.10 -9.60 16.85
C ASN A 254 3.31 -9.92 15.37
N PHE A 255 2.21 -10.32 14.72
CA PHE A 255 2.11 -10.30 13.26
C PHE A 255 2.08 -8.85 12.78
N GLN A 256 2.70 -8.60 11.63
CA GLN A 256 2.67 -7.33 10.92
C GLN A 256 1.80 -7.49 9.67
N PHE A 257 0.93 -6.52 9.41
CA PHE A 257 0.01 -6.54 8.27
C PHE A 257 0.27 -5.35 7.37
N LEU A 258 0.24 -5.58 6.06
CA LEU A 258 0.27 -4.55 5.03
C LEU A 258 -0.79 -4.88 3.98
N VAL A 259 -1.64 -3.89 3.68
CA VAL A 259 -2.63 -3.95 2.61
C VAL A 259 -2.49 -2.71 1.76
N SER A 260 -2.00 -2.86 0.53
CA SER A 260 -1.82 -1.78 -0.43
C SER A 260 -2.81 -1.92 -1.59
N ASN A 261 -3.50 -0.81 -1.90
CA ASN A 261 -4.45 -0.63 -3.00
C ASN A 261 -5.44 -1.79 -3.14
N ALA A 262 -6.26 -1.98 -2.10
CA ALA A 262 -7.41 -2.86 -2.11
C ALA A 262 -8.60 -2.15 -2.76
N VAL A 263 -8.91 -2.52 -4.00
CA VAL A 263 -10.01 -1.99 -4.80
C VAL A 263 -11.19 -2.95 -4.75
N LEU A 264 -12.37 -2.44 -4.38
CA LEU A 264 -13.66 -3.03 -4.70
C LEU A 264 -14.23 -2.28 -5.90
N ASP A 265 -14.39 -3.00 -7.01
CA ASP A 265 -14.89 -2.47 -8.27
C ASP A 265 -16.25 -3.08 -8.59
N LEU A 266 -17.28 -2.23 -8.57
CA LEU A 266 -18.64 -2.56 -8.95
C LEU A 266 -19.10 -1.68 -10.13
N SER A 267 -18.18 -0.97 -10.79
CA SER A 267 -18.51 -0.08 -11.90
C SER A 267 -18.63 -0.83 -13.21
N ASP A 268 -19.54 -0.38 -14.07
CA ASP A 268 -19.63 -0.83 -15.46
C ASP A 268 -18.98 0.16 -16.45
N LEU A 269 -18.44 1.28 -15.94
CA LEU A 269 -18.00 2.41 -16.76
C LEU A 269 -16.48 2.50 -16.87
N GLN A 270 -15.77 2.21 -15.78
CA GLN A 270 -14.33 2.35 -15.68
C GLN A 270 -13.80 1.53 -14.50
N ASN A 271 -12.54 1.12 -14.56
CA ASN A 271 -11.86 0.52 -13.43
C ASN A 271 -10.95 1.53 -12.73
N HIS A 272 -10.60 1.25 -11.47
CA HIS A 272 -9.55 2.02 -10.80
C HIS A 272 -8.19 1.84 -11.51
N PRO A 273 -7.37 2.90 -11.71
CA PRO A 273 -6.10 2.82 -12.46
C PRO A 273 -5.04 1.87 -11.89
N THR A 274 -5.16 1.48 -10.62
CA THR A 274 -4.24 0.52 -9.98
C THR A 274 -4.54 -0.93 -10.34
N VAL A 275 -5.71 -1.23 -10.90
CA VAL A 275 -6.09 -2.60 -11.27
C VAL A 275 -5.21 -3.08 -12.42
N GLN A 276 -4.45 -4.15 -12.18
CA GLN A 276 -3.57 -4.76 -13.16
C GLN A 276 -4.01 -6.21 -13.43
N PHE A 277 -4.53 -6.46 -14.63
CA PHE A 277 -4.91 -7.80 -15.05
C PHE A 277 -3.68 -8.61 -15.48
N PRO A 278 -3.61 -9.90 -15.14
CA PRO A 278 -2.58 -10.78 -15.68
C PRO A 278 -2.81 -11.02 -17.18
N ASP A 279 -1.74 -11.22 -17.95
CA ASP A 279 -1.78 -11.49 -19.40
C ASP A 279 -2.80 -12.56 -19.81
N TYR A 280 -3.04 -13.53 -18.92
CA TYR A 280 -4.02 -14.59 -19.09
C TYR A 280 -5.42 -14.06 -19.45
N TYR A 281 -5.84 -12.94 -18.86
CA TYR A 281 -7.17 -12.36 -19.08
C TYR A 281 -7.33 -11.86 -20.52
N GLN A 282 -6.32 -11.17 -21.03
CA GLN A 282 -6.32 -10.68 -22.41
C GLN A 282 -6.24 -11.84 -23.40
N LYS A 283 -5.32 -12.80 -23.17
CA LYS A 283 -5.10 -13.96 -24.05
C LYS A 283 -6.33 -14.87 -24.18
N ASN A 284 -7.15 -14.96 -23.12
CA ASN A 284 -8.35 -15.79 -23.09
C ASN A 284 -9.65 -14.99 -23.26
N GLY A 285 -9.58 -13.71 -23.64
CA GLY A 285 -10.76 -12.89 -23.95
C GLY A 285 -11.68 -12.62 -22.74
N LEU A 286 -11.16 -12.69 -21.51
CA LEU A 286 -11.95 -12.53 -20.27
C LEU A 286 -12.41 -11.08 -20.02
N LEU A 287 -11.80 -10.12 -20.73
CA LEU A 287 -12.07 -8.68 -20.63
C LEU A 287 -12.91 -8.15 -21.81
N MET A 288 -13.60 -9.03 -22.54
CA MET A 288 -14.45 -8.64 -23.67
C MET A 288 -15.88 -8.30 -23.21
N PRO A 289 -16.57 -7.33 -23.86
CA PRO A 289 -16.11 -6.50 -24.98
C PRO A 289 -15.23 -5.31 -24.54
N THR A 290 -15.20 -5.00 -23.25
CA THR A 290 -14.37 -3.93 -22.68
C THR A 290 -13.87 -4.32 -21.30
N ALA A 291 -12.60 -3.99 -21.02
CA ALA A 291 -12.00 -4.20 -19.70
C ALA A 291 -12.64 -3.31 -18.63
N ASN A 292 -13.24 -2.18 -19.03
CA ASN A 292 -13.83 -1.19 -18.12
C ASN A 292 -15.13 -1.67 -17.45
N ALA A 293 -15.70 -2.78 -17.90
CA ALA A 293 -16.87 -3.39 -17.30
C ALA A 293 -16.49 -4.56 -16.37
N TRP A 294 -15.22 -4.63 -15.96
CA TRP A 294 -14.77 -5.62 -14.99
C TRP A 294 -15.32 -5.28 -13.62
N ARG A 295 -15.72 -6.30 -12.87
CA ARG A 295 -16.18 -6.17 -11.49
C ARG A 295 -15.52 -7.22 -10.63
N GLY A 296 -15.09 -6.82 -9.44
CA GLY A 296 -14.46 -7.73 -8.49
C GLY A 296 -13.67 -7.01 -7.41
N VAL A 297 -12.79 -7.76 -6.76
CA VAL A 297 -11.85 -7.26 -5.77
C VAL A 297 -10.45 -7.37 -6.33
N TYR A 298 -9.68 -6.29 -6.26
CA TYR A 298 -8.25 -6.26 -6.56
C TYR A 298 -7.47 -5.85 -5.33
N VAL A 299 -6.35 -6.50 -5.02
CA VAL A 299 -5.41 -6.06 -3.98
C VAL A 299 -4.01 -6.10 -4.56
N GLU A 300 -3.35 -4.94 -4.63
CA GLU A 300 -2.00 -4.87 -5.19
C GLU A 300 -0.99 -5.64 -4.33
N THR A 301 -1.03 -5.45 -3.02
CA THR A 301 -0.18 -6.18 -2.08
C THR A 301 -0.95 -6.49 -0.80
N PHE A 302 -0.97 -7.76 -0.43
CA PHE A 302 -1.36 -8.24 0.90
C PHE A 302 -0.17 -8.98 1.48
N ASP A 303 0.42 -8.47 2.57
CA ASP A 303 1.61 -9.05 3.19
C ASP A 303 1.41 -9.23 4.69
N VAL A 304 1.87 -10.38 5.18
CA VAL A 304 1.87 -10.75 6.60
C VAL A 304 3.28 -11.13 7.04
N GLY A 305 3.88 -10.27 7.86
CA GLY A 305 5.12 -10.57 8.56
C GLY A 305 4.86 -11.39 9.82
N LEU A 306 5.48 -12.56 9.94
CA LEU A 306 5.33 -13.43 11.11
C LEU A 306 6.03 -12.85 12.36
N PRO A 307 5.59 -13.20 13.59
CA PRO A 307 6.29 -12.89 14.83
C PRO A 307 7.78 -13.27 14.78
N LYS A 308 8.67 -12.48 15.41
CA LYS A 308 10.13 -12.70 15.33
C LYS A 308 10.59 -14.01 16.01
N GLU A 309 9.71 -14.64 16.78
CA GLU A 309 9.90 -15.99 17.32
C GLU A 309 9.99 -17.03 16.20
N PHE A 310 9.30 -16.79 15.08
CA PHE A 310 9.45 -17.58 13.85
C PHE A 310 10.68 -17.08 13.09
N LYS A 311 11.84 -17.62 13.46
CA LYS A 311 13.13 -17.26 12.87
C LYS A 311 13.90 -18.44 12.31
N THR A 312 14.71 -18.13 11.33
CA THR A 312 15.73 -18.98 10.74
C THR A 312 17.11 -18.48 11.22
N THR A 313 18.17 -19.24 10.97
CA THR A 313 19.55 -18.80 11.25
C THR A 313 19.84 -17.46 10.55
N ASP A 314 19.36 -17.31 9.32
CA ASP A 314 19.62 -16.15 8.47
C ASP A 314 18.79 -14.94 8.88
N THR A 315 17.48 -15.11 9.15
CA THR A 315 16.64 -13.99 9.60
C THR A 315 17.06 -13.45 10.96
N GLN A 316 17.71 -14.27 11.79
CA GLN A 316 18.33 -13.79 13.02
C GLN A 316 19.54 -12.88 12.75
N GLN A 317 20.32 -13.15 11.69
CA GLN A 317 21.48 -12.32 11.31
C GLN A 317 21.03 -11.02 10.64
N THR A 318 20.07 -11.09 9.71
CA THR A 318 19.56 -9.92 8.97
C THR A 318 18.55 -9.10 9.77
N LYS A 319 18.00 -9.66 10.86
CA LYS A 319 16.91 -9.11 11.67
C LYS A 319 15.58 -8.96 10.91
N GLU A 320 15.42 -9.71 9.82
CA GLU A 320 14.20 -9.73 9.01
C GLU A 320 13.15 -10.70 9.58
N ARG A 321 11.91 -10.62 9.07
CA ARG A 321 10.84 -11.57 9.39
C ARG A 321 10.65 -12.57 8.25
N ILE A 322 9.98 -13.66 8.56
CA ILE A 322 9.37 -14.52 7.54
C ILE A 322 8.11 -13.82 7.07
N HIS A 323 7.93 -13.68 5.76
CA HIS A 323 6.76 -13.03 5.17
C HIS A 323 5.97 -14.02 4.34
N LEU A 324 4.64 -13.90 4.37
CA LEU A 324 3.71 -14.61 3.50
C LEU A 324 2.73 -13.60 2.94
N GLY A 325 2.39 -13.70 1.66
CA GLY A 325 1.52 -12.71 1.06
C GLY A 325 1.01 -13.07 -0.33
N ALA A 326 0.33 -12.10 -0.93
CA ALA A 326 -0.12 -12.13 -2.30
C ALA A 326 0.11 -10.76 -2.95
N SER A 327 0.48 -10.77 -4.22
CA SER A 327 0.59 -9.58 -5.06
C SER A 327 -0.37 -9.68 -6.24
N LYS A 328 -0.96 -8.54 -6.61
CA LYS A 328 -1.95 -8.40 -7.70
C LYS A 328 -3.08 -9.42 -7.59
N LEU A 329 -3.58 -9.62 -6.37
CA LEU A 329 -4.69 -10.52 -6.09
C LEU A 329 -5.95 -9.98 -6.76
N ILE A 330 -6.61 -10.81 -7.55
CA ILE A 330 -7.92 -10.56 -8.15
C ILE A 330 -8.86 -11.66 -7.67
N ILE A 331 -10.05 -11.27 -7.22
CA ILE A 331 -11.17 -12.16 -6.97
C ILE A 331 -12.36 -11.63 -7.78
N ASP A 332 -12.78 -12.37 -8.80
CA ASP A 332 -13.88 -11.99 -9.68
C ASP A 332 -14.70 -13.21 -10.14
N LYS A 333 -15.57 -13.02 -11.14
CA LYS A 333 -16.42 -14.08 -11.70
C LYS A 333 -15.65 -15.26 -12.33
N PHE A 334 -14.38 -15.07 -12.67
CA PHE A 334 -13.50 -16.11 -13.21
C PHE A 334 -12.67 -16.80 -12.11
N GLY A 335 -12.76 -16.34 -10.87
CA GLY A 335 -12.15 -16.93 -9.69
C GLY A 335 -11.00 -16.11 -9.15
N VAL A 336 -9.95 -16.80 -8.69
CA VAL A 336 -8.79 -16.21 -8.03
C VAL A 336 -7.64 -16.08 -9.01
N SER A 337 -7.01 -14.91 -9.03
CA SER A 337 -5.77 -14.64 -9.76
C SER A 337 -4.79 -13.87 -8.88
N GLY A 338 -3.50 -13.99 -9.14
CA GLY A 338 -2.46 -13.28 -8.39
C GLY A 338 -1.23 -14.15 -8.17
N THR A 339 -0.20 -13.54 -7.59
CA THR A 339 1.04 -14.23 -7.24
C THR A 339 1.14 -14.31 -5.72
N PHE A 340 0.95 -15.52 -5.19
CA PHE A 340 1.08 -15.85 -3.77
C PHE A 340 2.53 -16.17 -3.47
N TYR A 341 3.08 -15.65 -2.40
CA TYR A 341 4.50 -15.79 -2.11
C TYR A 341 4.78 -16.03 -0.63
N GLY A 342 5.99 -16.51 -0.38
CA GLY A 342 6.57 -16.54 0.93
C GLY A 342 8.08 -16.31 0.87
N ASP A 343 8.57 -15.49 1.78
CA ASP A 343 9.97 -15.10 1.92
C ASP A 343 10.56 -15.61 3.22
N ASN A 344 11.85 -15.94 3.19
CA ASN A 344 12.65 -16.40 4.32
C ASN A 344 12.12 -17.68 4.99
N ILE A 345 11.65 -18.67 4.20
CA ILE A 345 10.91 -19.85 4.71
C ILE A 345 11.74 -20.75 5.62
N PHE A 346 12.92 -21.20 5.17
CA PHE A 346 13.85 -21.97 6.04
C PHE A 346 15.32 -21.83 5.62
N PRO A 347 16.25 -21.90 6.58
CA PRO A 347 17.68 -21.74 6.32
C PRO A 347 18.31 -23.04 5.82
N LEU A 348 19.54 -22.91 5.33
CA LEU A 348 20.33 -23.99 4.74
C LEU A 348 20.46 -25.23 5.64
N GLU A 349 20.56 -25.03 6.97
CA GLU A 349 20.75 -26.14 7.92
C GLU A 349 19.49 -27.00 8.12
N LYS A 350 18.31 -26.50 7.76
CA LYS A 350 17.04 -27.22 7.98
C LYS A 350 16.56 -27.98 6.76
N GLY A 351 16.86 -27.51 5.54
CA GLY A 351 16.42 -28.18 4.33
C GLY A 351 17.32 -29.36 3.99
N ILE A 352 16.74 -30.54 3.79
CA ILE A 352 17.43 -31.71 3.23
C ILE A 352 16.69 -32.20 1.99
N THR A 353 17.43 -32.60 0.95
CA THR A 353 16.82 -33.11 -0.29
C THR A 353 16.36 -34.57 -0.22
N SER A 354 16.87 -35.38 0.72
CA SER A 354 16.56 -36.81 0.88
C SER A 354 17.13 -37.37 2.20
N ASP A 355 16.52 -38.42 2.76
CA ASP A 355 16.94 -39.05 4.02
C ASP A 355 18.25 -39.87 3.93
N GLN A 356 18.74 -40.18 2.72
CA GLN A 356 19.92 -41.03 2.53
C GLN A 356 21.15 -40.29 1.99
N LYS A 357 20.96 -39.45 0.96
CA LYS A 357 22.01 -38.65 0.31
C LYS A 357 21.53 -37.20 0.19
N SER A 358 21.43 -36.52 1.33
CA SER A 358 20.93 -35.16 1.44
C SER A 358 21.93 -34.13 0.92
N TRP A 359 21.41 -33.14 0.19
CA TRP A 359 22.04 -31.84 0.05
C TRP A 359 21.32 -30.89 1.02
N ALA A 360 22.09 -30.10 1.75
CA ALA A 360 21.52 -29.08 2.60
C ALA A 360 21.05 -27.91 1.70
N TYR A 361 19.84 -27.40 1.89
CA TYR A 361 19.31 -26.30 1.07
C TYR A 361 18.48 -25.32 1.90
N SER A 362 18.46 -24.04 1.50
CA SER A 362 17.54 -23.03 2.02
C SER A 362 16.39 -22.80 1.05
N LEU A 363 15.28 -22.27 1.53
CA LEU A 363 14.20 -21.73 0.69
C LEU A 363 13.99 -20.28 1.08
N ASP A 364 14.59 -19.40 0.27
CA ASP A 364 14.64 -17.96 0.55
C ASP A 364 13.38 -17.28 0.01
N HIS A 365 12.87 -17.70 -1.15
CA HIS A 365 11.61 -17.24 -1.73
C HIS A 365 10.92 -18.39 -2.45
N ILE A 366 9.60 -18.44 -2.32
CA ILE A 366 8.72 -19.24 -3.17
C ILE A 366 7.55 -18.36 -3.60
N ASP A 367 7.18 -18.42 -4.87
CA ASP A 367 5.93 -17.83 -5.34
C ASP A 367 5.18 -18.76 -6.29
N VAL A 368 3.86 -18.64 -6.29
CA VAL A 368 2.92 -19.37 -7.14
C VAL A 368 1.98 -18.35 -7.77
N THR A 369 2.00 -18.29 -9.10
CA THR A 369 1.10 -17.46 -9.90
C THR A 369 -0.09 -18.28 -10.35
N ILE A 370 -1.29 -17.82 -9.98
CA ILE A 370 -2.58 -18.37 -10.41
C ILE A 370 -3.28 -17.30 -11.26
N ALA A 371 -3.97 -17.69 -12.33
CA ALA A 371 -4.81 -16.80 -13.12
C ALA A 371 -6.14 -17.48 -13.44
N ALA A 372 -7.26 -16.85 -13.07
CA ALA A 372 -8.61 -17.37 -13.24
C ALA A 372 -8.74 -18.83 -12.76
N ASN A 373 -8.31 -19.11 -11.52
CA ASN A 373 -8.25 -20.46 -10.92
C ASN A 373 -7.30 -21.47 -11.60
N HIS A 374 -6.47 -21.07 -12.56
CA HIS A 374 -5.50 -21.94 -13.20
C HIS A 374 -4.07 -21.65 -12.73
N PHE A 375 -3.33 -22.71 -12.41
CA PHE A 375 -1.88 -22.61 -12.17
C PHE A 375 -1.17 -22.13 -13.44
N VAL A 376 -0.38 -21.06 -13.31
CA VAL A 376 0.42 -20.50 -14.41
C VAL A 376 1.88 -20.91 -14.24
N LYS A 377 2.46 -20.54 -13.10
CA LYS A 377 3.87 -20.81 -12.79
C LYS A 377 4.13 -20.80 -11.29
N ALA A 378 5.25 -21.38 -10.88
CA ALA A 378 5.87 -21.17 -9.58
C ALA A 378 7.35 -20.88 -9.76
N ASN A 379 7.91 -20.02 -8.91
CA ASN A 379 9.35 -19.88 -8.79
C ASN A 379 9.78 -20.21 -7.37
N LEU A 380 11.01 -20.71 -7.25
CA LEU A 380 11.66 -20.91 -5.97
C LEU A 380 13.09 -20.41 -6.08
N ASN A 381 13.63 -19.84 -5.02
CA ASN A 381 15.05 -19.53 -4.95
C ASN A 381 15.60 -19.86 -3.56
N GLY A 382 16.90 -20.05 -3.50
CA GLY A 382 17.59 -20.32 -2.25
C GLY A 382 19.03 -20.70 -2.47
N GLN A 383 19.60 -21.35 -1.48
CA GLN A 383 20.98 -21.81 -1.48
C GLN A 383 21.01 -23.33 -1.36
N ILE A 384 22.02 -23.96 -1.94
CA ILE A 384 22.27 -25.40 -1.83
C ILE A 384 23.74 -25.67 -1.53
N LEU A 385 24.00 -26.51 -0.55
CA LEU A 385 25.34 -26.90 -0.14
C LEU A 385 25.67 -28.25 -0.74
N LEU A 386 26.75 -28.30 -1.52
CA LEU A 386 27.23 -29.55 -2.08
C LEU A 386 27.94 -30.40 -1.01
N PRO A 387 27.69 -31.72 -0.94
CA PRO A 387 28.30 -32.61 0.05
C PRO A 387 29.82 -32.80 -0.10
N ILE A 388 30.45 -32.15 -1.08
CA ILE A 388 31.90 -32.25 -1.38
C ILE A 388 32.71 -31.05 -0.84
N THR A 389 32.07 -29.99 -0.34
CA THR A 389 32.79 -28.89 0.32
C THR A 389 33.18 -29.31 1.72
N LYS A 390 34.37 -29.90 1.88
CA LYS A 390 34.90 -30.27 3.20
C LYS A 390 35.14 -29.04 4.07
N GLN A 391 34.83 -29.18 5.37
CA GLN A 391 35.32 -28.28 6.42
C GLN A 391 36.85 -28.20 6.34
N LYS A 392 37.40 -27.00 6.11
CA LYS A 392 38.74 -26.68 6.61
C LYS A 392 38.56 -26.10 8.02
N PRO A 393 39.16 -26.69 9.07
CA PRO A 393 39.32 -25.99 10.34
C PRO A 393 40.06 -24.69 10.06
N SER A 394 39.55 -23.57 10.56
CA SER A 394 40.31 -22.31 10.56
C SER A 394 41.52 -22.52 11.49
N THR A 395 42.70 -22.73 10.92
CA THR A 395 43.96 -22.72 11.67
C THR A 395 44.40 -21.28 11.86
N ASN A 396 43.69 -20.54 12.72
CA ASN A 396 44.24 -19.36 13.36
C ASN A 396 44.66 -19.75 14.77
N THR A 397 45.88 -20.27 14.88
CA THR A 397 46.62 -20.32 16.14
C THR A 397 46.93 -18.89 16.59
N THR A 398 46.03 -18.30 17.37
CA THR A 398 46.39 -17.53 18.56
C THR A 398 45.17 -17.46 19.46
N ALA A 399 45.37 -17.88 20.71
CA ALA A 399 44.36 -17.93 21.75
C ALA A 399 43.65 -16.58 21.91
N SER A 400 42.33 -16.58 21.68
CA SER A 400 41.42 -15.69 22.38
C SER A 400 40.03 -16.31 22.39
N ASN A 401 39.52 -16.57 23.59
CA ASN A 401 38.20 -17.16 23.85
C ASN A 401 37.09 -16.25 23.31
N THR A 402 36.58 -16.57 22.12
CA THR A 402 35.21 -16.23 21.71
C THR A 402 34.68 -17.36 20.83
N ASN A 403 33.63 -18.05 21.32
CA ASN A 403 32.96 -19.15 20.63
C ASN A 403 32.22 -18.64 19.39
N SER A 404 32.93 -18.46 18.28
CA SER A 404 32.33 -18.31 16.95
C SER A 404 33.14 -19.12 15.93
N ASN A 405 32.88 -20.42 15.89
CA ASN A 405 33.31 -21.30 14.80
C ASN A 405 32.56 -20.91 13.52
N THR A 406 32.99 -19.84 12.85
CA THR A 406 32.47 -19.47 11.52
C THR A 406 33.09 -20.39 10.48
N VAL A 407 32.40 -21.50 10.21
CA VAL A 407 32.72 -22.39 9.10
C VAL A 407 32.33 -21.69 7.79
N ASN A 408 33.30 -21.34 6.95
CA ASN A 408 33.05 -20.82 5.60
C ASN A 408 32.48 -21.95 4.70
N LYS A 409 31.18 -22.23 4.82
CA LYS A 409 30.44 -23.12 3.92
C LYS A 409 30.19 -22.37 2.61
N LYS A 410 30.74 -22.86 1.50
CA LYS A 410 30.49 -22.27 0.17
C LYS A 410 29.22 -22.88 -0.44
N ALA A 411 28.08 -22.21 -0.26
CA ALA A 411 26.81 -22.61 -0.84
C ALA A 411 26.65 -22.06 -2.28
N LEU A 412 25.88 -22.77 -3.10
CA LEU A 412 25.49 -22.38 -4.45
C LEU A 412 24.09 -21.75 -4.43
N LEU A 413 23.86 -20.70 -5.20
CA LEU A 413 22.49 -20.18 -5.35
C LEU A 413 21.73 -21.02 -6.35
N TYR A 414 20.45 -21.25 -6.11
CA TYR A 414 19.56 -21.86 -7.07
C TYR A 414 18.33 -20.99 -7.34
N LYS A 415 17.78 -21.15 -8.55
CA LYS A 415 16.50 -20.61 -9.01
C LYS A 415 15.75 -21.73 -9.72
N GLY A 416 14.64 -22.17 -9.14
CA GLY A 416 13.68 -23.06 -9.77
C GLY A 416 12.54 -22.28 -10.43
N PHE A 417 12.06 -22.82 -11.53
CA PHE A 417 10.93 -22.34 -12.31
C PHE A 417 10.07 -23.55 -12.68
N ILE A 418 8.77 -23.46 -12.43
CA ILE A 418 7.80 -24.50 -12.77
C ILE A 418 6.65 -23.80 -13.50
N SER A 419 6.21 -24.36 -14.61
CA SER A 419 5.03 -23.92 -15.36
C SER A 419 4.36 -25.15 -15.98
N LYS A 420 3.27 -24.95 -16.73
CA LYS A 420 2.58 -26.04 -17.43
C LYS A 420 3.45 -26.64 -18.54
N GLU A 421 4.23 -25.81 -19.23
CA GLU A 421 5.03 -26.22 -20.39
C GLU A 421 6.48 -26.58 -20.02
N GLU A 422 7.04 -25.90 -19.01
CA GLU A 422 8.45 -26.02 -18.66
C GLU A 422 8.66 -26.13 -17.16
N GLN A 423 9.53 -27.04 -16.75
CA GLN A 423 10.07 -27.09 -15.40
C GLN A 423 11.59 -27.07 -15.49
N GLN A 424 12.21 -26.16 -14.75
CA GLN A 424 13.64 -25.92 -14.80
C GLN A 424 14.17 -25.58 -13.41
N LEU A 425 15.27 -26.21 -13.01
CA LEU A 425 16.08 -25.76 -11.87
C LEU A 425 17.43 -25.28 -12.36
N THR A 426 17.82 -24.06 -12.01
CA THR A 426 19.11 -23.46 -12.37
C THR A 426 19.92 -23.19 -11.12
N VAL A 427 21.09 -23.80 -11.00
CA VAL A 427 22.06 -23.59 -9.91
C VAL A 427 23.22 -22.76 -10.46
N ILE A 428 23.72 -21.77 -9.72
CA ILE A 428 24.79 -20.85 -10.13
C ILE A 428 25.81 -20.68 -8.99
N SER A 429 27.12 -20.71 -9.32
CA SER A 429 28.19 -20.31 -8.40
C SER A 429 28.40 -18.79 -8.43
N LYS A 430 28.34 -18.14 -7.26
CA LYS A 430 28.74 -16.74 -7.09
C LYS A 430 30.20 -16.57 -6.69
N ASP A 431 30.76 -17.55 -6.01
CA ASP A 431 32.15 -17.56 -5.57
C ASP A 431 32.94 -18.64 -6.27
N THR A 432 34.27 -18.46 -6.29
CA THR A 432 35.18 -19.52 -6.71
C THR A 432 35.07 -20.70 -5.74
N LEU A 433 34.59 -21.85 -6.23
CA LEU A 433 34.52 -23.09 -5.46
C LEU A 433 35.74 -23.94 -5.73
N SER A 434 36.45 -24.35 -4.68
CA SER A 434 37.54 -25.33 -4.81
C SER A 434 37.20 -26.58 -4.03
N PHE A 435 37.35 -27.73 -4.65
CA PHE A 435 37.07 -29.02 -4.03
C PHE A 435 38.06 -30.08 -4.50
N ASP A 436 38.41 -30.97 -3.57
CA ASP A 436 39.29 -32.09 -3.83
C ASP A 436 38.49 -33.24 -4.45
N LEU A 437 38.71 -33.49 -5.73
CA LEU A 437 38.22 -34.65 -6.46
C LEU A 437 39.32 -35.72 -6.50
N TRP A 438 39.35 -36.61 -5.51
CA TRP A 438 40.24 -37.77 -5.49
C TRP A 438 41.73 -37.38 -5.39
N LYS A 439 42.47 -37.41 -6.49
CA LYS A 439 43.86 -36.91 -6.63
C LYS A 439 43.94 -35.57 -7.37
N ALA A 440 42.80 -34.95 -7.64
CA ALA A 440 42.70 -33.71 -8.38
C ALA A 440 42.07 -32.60 -7.54
N LYS A 441 42.48 -31.36 -7.79
CA LYS A 441 41.87 -30.15 -7.25
C LYS A 441 41.10 -29.47 -8.37
N ALA A 442 39.79 -29.41 -8.23
CA ALA A 442 38.92 -28.69 -9.14
C ALA A 442 38.61 -27.30 -8.58
N THR A 443 38.66 -26.29 -9.44
CA THR A 443 38.26 -24.92 -9.12
C THR A 443 37.19 -24.49 -10.12
N LEU A 444 35.96 -24.26 -9.65
CA LEU A 444 34.88 -23.64 -10.42
C LEU A 444 34.89 -22.13 -10.18
N LEU A 445 34.85 -21.35 -11.24
CA LEU A 445 34.75 -19.89 -11.21
C LEU A 445 33.30 -19.43 -11.00
N PRO A 446 33.10 -18.19 -10.50
CA PRO A 446 31.80 -17.52 -10.51
C PRO A 446 31.23 -17.49 -11.93
N ASN A 447 29.95 -17.82 -12.10
CA ASN A 447 29.20 -18.03 -13.37
C ASN A 447 29.04 -19.49 -13.84
N SER A 448 29.64 -20.46 -13.15
CA SER A 448 29.35 -21.88 -13.42
C SER A 448 27.89 -22.17 -13.08
N SER A 449 27.18 -22.90 -13.94
CA SER A 449 25.76 -23.21 -13.74
C SER A 449 25.38 -24.64 -14.09
N VAL A 450 24.34 -25.15 -13.42
CA VAL A 450 23.68 -26.41 -13.77
C VAL A 450 22.20 -26.15 -13.97
N VAL A 451 21.68 -26.54 -15.13
CA VAL A 451 20.27 -26.43 -15.49
C VAL A 451 19.67 -27.83 -15.56
N LEU A 452 18.62 -28.11 -14.80
CA LEU A 452 17.86 -29.36 -14.88
C LEU A 452 16.50 -29.05 -15.53
N LYS A 453 16.34 -29.37 -16.81
CA LYS A 453 15.04 -29.20 -17.52
C LYS A 453 14.25 -30.50 -17.43
N LEU A 454 13.01 -30.48 -16.93
CA LEU A 454 12.15 -31.67 -16.96
C LEU A 454 11.54 -31.84 -18.36
N ALA A 455 11.73 -33.00 -18.98
CA ALA A 455 11.07 -33.39 -20.22
C ALA A 455 10.56 -34.84 -20.07
N ASN A 456 9.27 -35.07 -20.36
CA ASN A 456 8.63 -36.39 -20.24
C ASN A 456 8.84 -37.06 -18.87
N GLY A 457 8.71 -36.30 -17.77
CA GLY A 457 8.92 -36.80 -16.42
C GLY A 457 10.38 -37.11 -16.05
N THR A 458 11.34 -36.82 -16.92
CA THR A 458 12.78 -37.05 -16.69
C THR A 458 13.55 -35.73 -16.69
N PHE A 459 14.43 -35.52 -15.71
CA PHE A 459 15.30 -34.33 -15.70
C PHE A 459 16.44 -34.51 -16.71
N LEU A 460 16.60 -33.53 -17.59
CA LEU A 460 17.69 -33.39 -18.54
C LEU A 460 18.69 -32.36 -17.99
N PRO A 461 19.82 -32.82 -17.42
CA PRO A 461 20.83 -31.92 -16.87
C PRO A 461 21.67 -31.29 -17.98
N LYS A 462 22.01 -30.02 -17.82
CA LYS A 462 22.97 -29.28 -18.62
C LYS A 462 23.86 -28.47 -17.67
N ALA A 463 25.11 -28.87 -17.57
CA ALA A 463 26.12 -28.09 -16.85
C ALA A 463 26.84 -27.15 -17.83
N ASN A 464 27.06 -25.91 -17.41
CA ASN A 464 27.98 -24.95 -18.01
C ASN A 464 29.00 -24.60 -16.93
N LEU A 465 30.11 -25.32 -16.92
CA LEU A 465 31.14 -25.17 -15.88
C LEU A 465 32.28 -24.33 -16.44
N HIS A 466 32.73 -23.36 -15.65
CA HIS A 466 33.89 -22.51 -15.93
C HIS A 466 34.90 -22.74 -14.82
N GLY A 467 36.14 -23.10 -15.14
CA GLY A 467 37.08 -23.48 -14.09
C GLY A 467 38.39 -24.07 -14.58
N SER A 468 39.15 -24.59 -13.62
CA SER A 468 40.40 -25.31 -13.82
C SER A 468 40.41 -26.63 -13.05
N LEU A 469 41.06 -27.65 -13.61
CA LEU A 469 41.30 -28.93 -12.95
C LEU A 469 42.81 -29.19 -12.89
N SER A 470 43.34 -29.44 -11.70
CA SER A 470 44.74 -29.79 -11.48
C SER A 470 44.83 -31.21 -10.94
N ILE A 471 45.51 -32.13 -11.63
CA ILE A 471 45.62 -33.54 -11.22
C ILE A 471 47.04 -33.81 -10.68
N GLY A 472 47.16 -34.30 -9.45
CA GLY A 472 48.43 -34.69 -8.83
C GLY A 472 48.66 -36.20 -8.82
N SER A 473 49.93 -36.63 -8.77
CA SER A 473 50.31 -38.06 -8.69
C SER A 473 50.04 -38.68 -7.31
N SER A 474 50.09 -37.88 -6.24
CA SER A 474 49.82 -38.29 -4.86
C SER A 474 49.00 -37.24 -4.10
N LYS A 475 48.30 -37.65 -3.03
CA LYS A 475 47.38 -36.80 -2.24
C LYS A 475 48.10 -35.68 -1.46
N SER A 476 49.42 -35.77 -1.33
CA SER A 476 50.30 -34.78 -0.69
C SER A 476 50.88 -33.75 -1.67
N ASP A 477 50.66 -33.90 -2.98
CA ASP A 477 51.24 -33.01 -4.02
C ASP A 477 50.28 -31.86 -4.42
N THR A 478 49.10 -31.76 -3.81
CA THR A 478 48.05 -30.78 -4.14
C THR A 478 47.98 -29.56 -3.20
N ASP A 479 48.84 -29.50 -2.18
CA ASP A 479 49.06 -28.32 -1.34
C ASP A 479 50.26 -27.51 -1.86
N ASP A 480 50.14 -26.18 -1.88
CA ASP A 480 51.08 -25.21 -2.47
C ASP A 480 52.47 -25.12 -1.78
N THR A 481 52.89 -26.13 -1.01
CA THR A 481 54.10 -26.08 -0.17
C THR A 481 55.09 -27.24 -0.34
N SER A 482 54.96 -28.13 -1.33
CA SER A 482 55.96 -29.17 -1.56
C SER A 482 57.03 -28.76 -2.58
N SER A 483 58.16 -28.25 -2.07
CA SER A 483 59.40 -28.15 -2.85
C SER A 483 59.98 -29.55 -3.08
N GLY A 484 60.15 -29.94 -4.35
CA GLY A 484 61.19 -30.91 -4.72
C GLY A 484 60.79 -32.31 -5.22
N LYS A 485 59.58 -32.57 -5.72
CA LYS A 485 59.32 -33.75 -6.58
C LYS A 485 58.56 -33.37 -7.84
N LYS A 486 58.97 -33.96 -8.98
CA LYS A 486 58.47 -33.67 -10.33
C LYS A 486 56.93 -33.72 -10.38
N GLN A 487 56.29 -32.56 -10.28
CA GLN A 487 54.88 -32.40 -10.64
C GLN A 487 54.77 -32.49 -12.16
N LEU A 488 54.06 -33.50 -12.67
CA LEU A 488 53.49 -33.40 -14.02
C LEU A 488 52.25 -32.51 -13.92
N ILE A 489 52.44 -31.19 -14.01
CA ILE A 489 51.34 -30.24 -14.07
C ILE A 489 50.73 -30.31 -15.48
N LEU A 490 49.71 -31.14 -15.65
CA LEU A 490 48.81 -30.99 -16.79
C LEU A 490 47.89 -29.78 -16.50
N LYS A 491 48.37 -28.57 -16.84
CA LYS A 491 47.54 -27.36 -16.86
C LYS A 491 46.57 -27.49 -18.01
N ALA A 492 45.40 -27.98 -17.68
CA ALA A 492 44.31 -28.13 -18.60
C ALA A 492 43.61 -26.74 -18.65
N SER A 493 43.74 -26.03 -19.79
CA SER A 493 43.17 -24.70 -20.11
C SER A 493 41.69 -24.55 -19.73
N PRO A 494 41.10 -23.33 -19.61
CA PRO A 494 39.69 -23.17 -19.22
C PRO A 494 38.78 -24.08 -20.06
N PHE A 495 38.17 -25.08 -19.42
CA PHE A 495 37.22 -25.94 -20.10
C PHE A 495 35.85 -25.29 -20.06
N LYS A 496 35.22 -25.21 -21.22
CA LYS A 496 33.77 -25.03 -21.33
C LYS A 496 33.20 -26.40 -21.65
N ILE A 497 32.82 -27.14 -20.61
CA ILE A 497 32.10 -28.39 -20.80
C ILE A 497 30.65 -28.02 -21.08
N CYS A 498 30.23 -28.08 -22.34
CA CYS A 498 28.84 -28.02 -22.74
C CYS A 498 28.38 -29.43 -23.10
N ASN A 499 27.43 -29.96 -22.32
CA ASN A 499 26.75 -31.26 -22.50
C ASN A 499 27.41 -32.45 -21.81
N TYR A 500 26.84 -32.84 -20.67
CA TYR A 500 26.82 -34.22 -20.20
C TYR A 500 25.37 -34.69 -20.19
N LYS A 501 25.07 -35.78 -20.91
CA LYS A 501 23.99 -36.67 -20.49
C LYS A 501 24.53 -37.42 -19.27
N LEU A 502 24.01 -37.12 -18.08
CA LEU A 502 24.21 -37.98 -16.91
C LEU A 502 23.30 -39.19 -17.01
#